data_AF-A0A7R8HDA8-F1
#
_entry.id   AF-A0A7R8HDA8-F1
#
_cell.length_a   1.000
_cell.length_b   1.000
_cell.length_c   1.000
_cell.angle_alpha   90.00
_cell.angle_beta   90.00
_cell.angle_gamma   90.00
#
_symmetry.space_group_name_H-M   'P 1'
#
loop_
_entity.id
_entity.type
_entity.pdbx_description
1 polymer ?
#
loop_
_entity_poly.entity_id
_entity_poly.type
_entity_poly.pdbx_seq_one_letter_code
_entity_poly.pdbx_strand_id
1 'polypeptide(L)'
;MQGNYLHPGRRGKEENQPKCQIKDKPKTRTQPRNSKNFKRKSLKQPHKPKEYSLKNPIRLKCITVVEWKAFEFFILATILATCVSLALHKPYPNGDTNDLNLFLEKIEVIFMVIFTGECVIKIVAYGFYQHEEAYLRNTWNFIDFSIVMIGFMDILLSSLSIEGLVSGVPSLQVVLNAILMAIFPLFHIALLVLFVIIIYSIIGLQMFQGLMHKACFDNITGVLIDDDPRLCGGNYQCETGVCREYIPGPNFGITNFDNFILSMLTVFQCITLEGWTDVLYWIHDSMGSTWQWAYFVSMVILGAFFVMNLILGVLSGEFSKERTKTTSRGIYQKAKMLEQMNDDMKGYMDWLLIAEDLEPLQWKGIDPLQLKQTLHTSKLAKLAKINRKFRRACRKAVKSQVMFWVVIILVFLNTCVLATEHYGG
;
A
#
# COMPACT_ATOMS: atom_id res chain seq x y z
N MET A 1 14.05 -61.83 -32.22
CA MET A 1 12.87 -62.21 -31.39
C MET A 1 13.15 -61.80 -29.96
N GLN A 2 12.09 -61.49 -29.19
CA GLN A 2 11.99 -61.53 -27.71
C GLN A 2 13.11 -60.93 -26.82
N GLY A 3 12.71 -59.99 -25.96
CA GLY A 3 12.75 -60.25 -24.50
C GLY A 3 13.79 -59.50 -23.63
N ASN A 4 13.27 -58.56 -22.82
CA ASN A 4 13.65 -58.20 -21.43
C ASN A 4 15.11 -57.75 -21.12
N TYR A 5 15.43 -56.92 -20.12
CA TYR A 5 14.72 -56.38 -18.94
C TYR A 5 14.90 -54.82 -18.87
N LEU A 6 14.69 -54.02 -17.82
CA LEU A 6 14.37 -54.19 -16.39
C LEU A 6 13.64 -52.93 -15.82
N HIS A 7 13.12 -53.05 -14.60
CA HIS A 7 12.58 -51.98 -13.71
C HIS A 7 13.69 -51.50 -12.70
N PRO A 8 13.49 -50.67 -11.61
CA PRO A 8 12.24 -50.22 -10.95
C PRO A 8 12.16 -48.82 -10.24
N GLY A 9 10.92 -48.39 -9.93
CA GLY A 9 10.54 -47.62 -8.70
C GLY A 9 10.72 -46.09 -8.69
N ARG A 10 9.99 -45.29 -7.86
CA ARG A 10 8.96 -45.59 -6.84
C ARG A 10 8.17 -44.31 -6.39
N ARG A 11 6.83 -44.40 -6.30
CA ARG A 11 5.83 -43.62 -5.48
C ARG A 11 5.85 -42.07 -5.38
N GLY A 12 4.66 -41.48 -5.59
CA GLY A 12 4.21 -40.20 -5.02
C GLY A 12 2.67 -40.14 -4.96
N LYS A 13 2.13 -39.93 -3.76
CA LYS A 13 0.69 -39.92 -3.39
C LYS A 13 -0.08 -38.74 -4.03
N GLU A 14 -1.33 -38.98 -4.45
CA GLU A 14 -2.34 -37.93 -4.64
C GLU A 14 -3.12 -37.69 -3.33
N GLU A 15 -3.55 -36.44 -3.10
CA GLU A 15 -4.31 -36.02 -1.92
C GLU A 15 -5.61 -35.28 -2.32
N ASN A 16 -6.64 -35.37 -1.48
CA ASN A 16 -8.04 -35.13 -1.83
C ASN A 16 -8.40 -33.70 -2.25
N GLN A 17 -9.24 -33.57 -3.30
CA GLN A 17 -10.09 -32.40 -3.53
C GLN A 17 -11.50 -32.62 -2.94
N PRO A 18 -12.11 -31.62 -2.26
CA PRO A 18 -13.48 -31.73 -1.77
C PRO A 18 -14.51 -31.48 -2.90
N LYS A 19 -15.29 -32.51 -3.24
CA LYS A 19 -16.46 -32.39 -4.14
C LYS A 19 -17.59 -31.65 -3.43
N CYS A 20 -18.07 -30.53 -4.00
CA CYS A 20 -19.33 -29.92 -3.58
C CYS A 20 -20.51 -30.78 -4.06
N GLN A 21 -21.25 -31.35 -3.10
CA GLN A 21 -22.49 -32.11 -3.34
C GLN A 21 -23.64 -31.15 -3.71
N ILE A 22 -24.25 -31.35 -4.88
CA ILE A 22 -25.50 -30.66 -5.26
C ILE A 22 -26.67 -31.54 -4.79
N LYS A 23 -27.57 -30.98 -3.97
CA LYS A 23 -28.77 -31.70 -3.51
C LYS A 23 -29.84 -31.77 -4.61
N ASP A 24 -30.45 -32.93 -4.75
CA ASP A 24 -31.53 -33.21 -5.70
C ASP A 24 -32.77 -32.34 -5.51
N LYS A 25 -33.49 -32.09 -6.61
CA LYS A 25 -34.90 -31.71 -6.62
C LYS A 25 -35.67 -32.53 -7.68
N PRO A 26 -36.99 -32.76 -7.48
CA PRO A 26 -37.67 -33.92 -8.03
C PRO A 26 -38.05 -33.81 -9.51
N LYS A 27 -38.25 -34.99 -10.11
CA LYS A 27 -38.67 -35.21 -11.51
C LYS A 27 -40.02 -34.52 -11.81
N THR A 28 -40.10 -33.85 -12.96
CA THR A 28 -41.39 -33.49 -13.57
C THR A 28 -41.43 -33.88 -15.05
N ARG A 29 -42.55 -34.51 -15.40
CA ARG A 29 -42.95 -35.14 -16.66
C ARG A 29 -42.66 -34.30 -17.92
N THR A 30 -41.98 -34.89 -18.89
CA THR A 30 -41.84 -34.35 -20.25
C THR A 30 -43.15 -34.43 -21.04
N GLN A 31 -43.52 -33.33 -21.69
CA GLN A 31 -44.42 -33.30 -22.86
C GLN A 31 -43.69 -32.55 -23.99
N PRO A 32 -43.85 -32.95 -25.26
CA PRO A 32 -43.27 -32.22 -26.37
C PRO A 32 -44.05 -30.92 -26.60
N ARG A 33 -43.35 -29.79 -26.77
CA ARG A 33 -43.98 -28.52 -27.14
C ARG A 33 -43.40 -27.99 -28.44
N ASN A 34 -44.31 -27.76 -29.39
CA ASN A 34 -44.00 -27.41 -30.77
C ASN A 34 -43.18 -26.12 -30.94
N SER A 35 -42.46 -26.08 -32.06
CA SER A 35 -41.91 -24.87 -32.68
C SER A 35 -42.89 -23.69 -32.66
N LYS A 36 -42.41 -22.53 -32.21
CA LYS A 36 -42.49 -21.22 -32.90
C LYS A 36 -41.89 -20.07 -32.05
N ASN A 37 -41.45 -19.03 -32.76
CA ASN A 37 -41.05 -17.69 -32.27
C ASN A 37 -39.67 -17.51 -31.63
N PHE A 38 -38.65 -17.48 -32.47
CA PHE A 38 -37.36 -16.83 -32.18
C PHE A 38 -37.55 -15.30 -32.07
N LYS A 39 -37.86 -14.79 -30.87
CA LYS A 39 -37.81 -13.34 -30.62
C LYS A 39 -36.34 -12.90 -30.61
N ARG A 40 -35.97 -11.95 -31.48
CA ARG A 40 -34.69 -11.23 -31.41
C ARG A 40 -34.52 -10.67 -29.99
N LYS A 41 -33.62 -11.26 -29.19
CA LYS A 41 -33.08 -10.58 -28.01
C LYS A 41 -32.23 -9.42 -28.54
N SER A 42 -32.73 -8.20 -28.38
CA SER A 42 -31.92 -7.00 -28.59
C SER A 42 -30.67 -7.08 -27.72
N LEU A 43 -29.50 -6.88 -28.34
CA LEU A 43 -28.24 -6.71 -27.63
C LEU A 43 -28.44 -5.62 -26.55
N LYS A 44 -28.23 -5.96 -25.28
CA LYS A 44 -28.33 -4.96 -24.20
C LYS A 44 -27.17 -3.98 -24.39
N GLN A 45 -27.48 -2.80 -24.91
CA GLN A 45 -26.56 -1.66 -24.86
C GLN A 45 -26.24 -1.35 -23.37
N PRO A 46 -25.03 -0.83 -23.06
CA PRO A 46 -24.69 -0.42 -21.71
C PRO A 46 -25.71 0.60 -21.19
N HIS A 47 -25.96 0.57 -19.89
CA HIS A 47 -27.00 1.36 -19.24
C HIS A 47 -26.84 2.86 -19.54
N LYS A 48 -27.77 3.43 -20.33
CA LYS A 48 -28.03 4.87 -20.29
C LYS A 48 -28.74 5.19 -18.96
N PRO A 49 -28.36 6.27 -18.25
CA PRO A 49 -29.07 6.68 -17.04
C PRO A 49 -30.52 7.06 -17.36
N LYS A 50 -31.43 6.86 -16.38
CA LYS A 50 -32.88 6.96 -16.57
C LYS A 50 -33.31 8.36 -17.02
N GLU A 51 -34.01 8.42 -18.14
CA GLU A 51 -34.39 9.60 -18.91
C GLU A 51 -35.58 10.38 -18.32
N TYR A 52 -35.53 10.72 -17.02
CA TYR A 52 -36.63 11.44 -16.36
C TYR A 52 -36.10 12.55 -15.43
N SER A 53 -36.42 13.81 -15.76
CA SER A 53 -36.05 15.06 -15.06
C SER A 53 -34.69 15.72 -15.40
N LEU A 54 -34.48 16.01 -16.69
CA LEU A 54 -33.42 16.92 -17.19
C LEU A 54 -34.02 17.96 -18.15
N LYS A 55 -34.57 19.06 -17.59
CA LYS A 55 -35.05 20.23 -18.37
C LYS A 55 -34.16 21.48 -18.23
N ASN A 56 -33.31 21.55 -17.22
CA ASN A 56 -32.51 22.75 -16.96
C ASN A 56 -31.21 22.74 -17.79
N PRO A 57 -30.97 23.73 -18.67
CA PRO A 57 -29.81 23.74 -19.56
C PRO A 57 -28.48 23.90 -18.81
N ILE A 58 -28.49 24.51 -17.63
CA ILE A 58 -27.31 24.65 -16.75
C ILE A 58 -26.83 23.27 -16.29
N ARG A 59 -27.75 22.43 -15.79
CA ARG A 59 -27.43 21.06 -15.33
C ARG A 59 -26.83 20.21 -16.44
N LEU A 60 -27.38 20.31 -17.65
CA LEU A 60 -26.86 19.58 -18.82
C LEU A 60 -25.42 20.00 -19.15
N LYS A 61 -25.13 21.31 -19.15
CA LYS A 61 -23.75 21.82 -19.33
C LYS A 61 -22.81 21.35 -18.22
N CYS A 62 -23.23 21.37 -16.96
CA CYS A 62 -22.43 20.86 -15.85
C CYS A 62 -22.09 19.38 -16.01
N ILE A 63 -23.05 18.54 -16.41
CA ILE A 63 -22.79 17.12 -16.71
C ILE A 63 -21.74 16.97 -17.81
N THR A 64 -21.88 17.71 -18.93
CA THR A 64 -20.89 17.67 -20.03
C THR A 64 -19.49 18.12 -19.60
N VAL A 65 -19.37 19.06 -18.64
CA VAL A 65 -18.08 19.49 -18.09
C VAL A 65 -17.47 18.43 -17.17
N VAL A 66 -18.26 17.81 -16.28
CA VAL A 66 -17.76 16.76 -15.35
C VAL A 66 -17.36 15.49 -16.10
N GLU A 67 -18.09 15.10 -17.14
CA GLU A 67 -17.77 13.94 -17.98
C GLU A 67 -16.56 14.17 -18.91
N TRP A 68 -16.01 15.39 -18.97
CA TRP A 68 -14.91 15.71 -19.87
C TRP A 68 -13.56 15.28 -19.28
N LYS A 69 -12.86 14.36 -19.96
CA LYS A 69 -11.54 13.85 -19.53
C LYS A 69 -10.48 14.92 -19.26
N ALA A 70 -10.57 16.09 -19.90
CA ALA A 70 -9.65 17.19 -19.63
C ALA A 70 -9.89 17.83 -18.25
N PHE A 71 -11.14 17.84 -17.76
CA PHE A 71 -11.50 18.29 -16.42
C PHE A 71 -10.93 17.34 -15.34
N GLU A 72 -11.06 16.02 -15.54
CA GLU A 72 -10.44 15.01 -14.68
C GLU A 72 -8.91 15.19 -14.59
N PHE A 73 -8.23 15.36 -15.73
CA PHE A 73 -6.78 15.60 -15.75
C PHE A 73 -6.39 16.94 -15.09
N PHE A 74 -7.20 17.99 -15.25
CA PHE A 74 -6.97 19.30 -14.62
C PHE A 74 -7.08 19.22 -13.09
N ILE A 75 -8.10 18.56 -12.54
CA ILE A 75 -8.23 18.34 -11.10
C ILE A 75 -7.06 17.50 -10.57
N LEU A 76 -6.70 16.40 -11.27
CA LEU A 76 -5.55 15.57 -10.90
C LEU A 76 -4.23 16.37 -10.88
N ALA A 77 -4.00 17.22 -11.88
CA ALA A 77 -2.84 18.11 -11.92
C ALA A 77 -2.85 19.14 -10.78
N THR A 78 -4.03 19.63 -10.38
CA THR A 78 -4.20 20.54 -9.24
C THR A 78 -3.91 19.86 -7.90
N ILE A 79 -4.33 18.60 -7.72
CA ILE A 79 -3.97 17.78 -6.54
C ILE A 79 -2.45 17.58 -6.49
N LEU A 80 -1.81 17.23 -7.62
CA LEU A 80 -0.35 17.08 -7.67
C LEU A 80 0.37 18.41 -7.35
N ALA A 81 -0.12 19.53 -7.86
CA ALA A 81 0.41 20.86 -7.53
C ALA A 81 0.23 21.22 -6.05
N THR A 82 -0.87 20.79 -5.41
CA THR A 82 -1.11 20.94 -3.97
C THR A 82 -0.09 20.13 -3.16
N CYS A 83 0.16 18.87 -3.54
CA CYS A 83 1.19 18.04 -2.90
C CYS A 83 2.61 18.64 -3.05
N VAL A 84 2.93 19.24 -4.20
CA VAL A 84 4.21 19.94 -4.41
C VAL A 84 4.29 21.22 -3.59
N SER A 85 3.20 22.00 -3.49
CA SER A 85 3.12 23.19 -2.62
C SER A 85 3.46 22.83 -1.18
N LEU A 86 2.81 21.79 -0.64
CA LEU A 86 3.04 21.30 0.71
C LEU A 86 4.47 20.77 0.93
N ALA A 87 5.06 20.12 -0.08
CA ALA A 87 6.44 19.62 0.00
C ALA A 87 7.50 20.75 -0.11
N LEU A 88 7.15 21.90 -0.69
CA LEU A 88 8.02 23.08 -0.77
C LEU A 88 7.86 24.03 0.42
N HIS A 89 6.75 23.95 1.15
CA HIS A 89 6.52 24.73 2.37
C HIS A 89 7.56 24.35 3.44
N LYS A 90 8.30 25.35 3.95
CA LYS A 90 9.32 25.13 4.99
C LYS A 90 8.83 25.67 6.33
N PRO A 91 8.63 24.84 7.36
CA PRO A 91 8.31 25.34 8.68
C PRO A 91 9.53 26.03 9.30
N TYR A 92 9.37 27.27 9.75
CA TYR A 92 10.37 28.02 10.51
C TYR A 92 9.92 28.15 11.98
N PRO A 93 10.86 28.21 12.93
CA PRO A 93 10.52 28.42 14.35
C PRO A 93 9.97 29.83 14.60
N ASN A 94 9.29 30.00 15.74
CA ASN A 94 8.85 31.30 16.27
C ASN A 94 7.90 32.13 15.37
N GLY A 95 7.22 31.49 14.41
CA GLY A 95 6.30 32.18 13.49
C GLY A 95 6.98 33.01 12.39
N ASP A 96 8.27 32.81 12.18
CA ASP A 96 8.99 33.41 11.05
C ASP A 96 8.53 32.79 9.71
N THR A 97 8.63 33.53 8.61
CA THR A 97 8.24 33.07 7.27
C THR A 97 9.12 33.70 6.20
N ASN A 98 9.24 33.02 5.06
CA ASN A 98 9.93 33.55 3.88
C ASN A 98 8.93 33.93 2.76
N ASP A 99 9.38 34.72 1.79
CA ASP A 99 8.55 35.15 0.64
C ASP A 99 7.93 33.98 -0.14
N LEU A 100 8.61 32.82 -0.14
CA LEU A 100 8.11 31.60 -0.78
C LEU A 100 6.89 31.05 -0.05
N ASN A 101 6.93 30.92 1.28
CA ASN A 101 5.80 30.45 2.09
C ASN A 101 4.60 31.39 1.93
N LEU A 102 4.81 32.72 1.99
CA LEU A 102 3.76 33.73 1.78
C LEU A 102 3.14 33.66 0.36
N PHE A 103 3.89 33.15 -0.62
CA PHE A 103 3.39 32.89 -1.98
C PHE A 103 2.66 31.54 -2.06
N LEU A 104 3.15 30.50 -1.38
CA LEU A 104 2.50 29.18 -1.30
C LEU A 104 1.14 29.26 -0.59
N GLU A 105 1.02 30.03 0.50
CA GLU A 105 -0.25 30.29 1.19
C GLU A 105 -1.31 30.91 0.25
N LYS A 106 -0.89 31.87 -0.60
CA LYS A 106 -1.78 32.45 -1.63
C LYS A 106 -2.19 31.43 -2.69
N ILE A 107 -1.28 30.52 -3.04
CA ILE A 107 -1.57 29.41 -3.95
C ILE A 107 -2.55 28.40 -3.33
N GLU A 108 -2.46 28.12 -2.03
CA GLU A 108 -3.36 27.21 -1.33
C GLU A 108 -4.80 27.74 -1.30
N VAL A 109 -5.00 29.05 -1.12
CA VAL A 109 -6.31 29.70 -1.29
C VAL A 109 -6.85 29.51 -2.71
N ILE A 110 -6.00 29.60 -3.74
CA ILE A 110 -6.41 29.35 -5.14
C ILE A 110 -6.82 27.90 -5.35
N PHE A 111 -6.06 26.92 -4.81
CA PHE A 111 -6.44 25.51 -4.86
C PHE A 111 -7.77 25.23 -4.13
N MET A 112 -7.99 25.87 -2.98
CA MET A 112 -9.25 25.75 -2.24
C MET A 112 -10.46 26.23 -3.07
N VAL A 113 -10.32 27.34 -3.80
CA VAL A 113 -11.35 27.83 -4.72
C VAL A 113 -11.61 26.85 -5.86
N ILE A 114 -10.57 26.22 -6.42
CA ILE A 114 -10.70 25.22 -7.49
C ILE A 114 -11.46 23.98 -7.01
N PHE A 115 -11.09 23.39 -5.86
CA PHE A 115 -11.79 22.22 -5.30
C PHE A 115 -13.23 22.55 -4.88
N THR A 116 -13.48 23.75 -4.37
CA THR A 116 -14.85 24.21 -4.07
C THR A 116 -15.68 24.31 -5.35
N GLY A 117 -15.11 24.86 -6.43
CA GLY A 117 -15.76 24.95 -7.73
C GLY A 117 -16.08 23.56 -8.32
N GLU A 118 -15.14 22.63 -8.25
CA GLU A 118 -15.33 21.23 -8.64
C GLU A 118 -16.50 20.58 -7.89
N CYS A 119 -16.51 20.71 -6.56
CA CYS A 119 -17.55 20.18 -5.69
C CYS A 119 -18.94 20.72 -6.08
N VAL A 120 -19.08 22.04 -6.25
CA VAL A 120 -20.33 22.69 -6.68
C VAL A 120 -20.79 22.17 -8.05
N ILE A 121 -19.88 22.05 -9.02
CA ILE A 121 -20.22 21.56 -10.36
C ILE A 121 -20.68 20.09 -10.31
N LYS A 122 -20.00 19.22 -9.54
CA LYS A 122 -20.41 17.82 -9.31
C LYS A 122 -21.77 17.71 -8.62
N ILE A 123 -22.05 18.55 -7.60
CA ILE A 123 -23.35 18.60 -6.91
C ILE A 123 -24.48 19.01 -7.86
N VAL A 124 -24.26 20.01 -8.72
CA VAL A 124 -25.27 20.46 -9.70
C VAL A 124 -25.52 19.41 -10.78
N ALA A 125 -24.48 18.69 -11.22
CA ALA A 125 -24.62 17.61 -12.19
C ALA A 125 -25.43 16.42 -11.65
N TYR A 126 -24.94 15.79 -10.57
CA TYR A 126 -25.47 14.53 -10.06
C TYR A 126 -26.66 14.71 -9.09
N GLY A 127 -26.75 15.85 -8.41
CA GLY A 127 -27.71 16.10 -7.34
C GLY A 127 -27.18 15.70 -5.97
N PHE A 128 -27.66 16.38 -4.93
CA PHE A 128 -27.05 16.35 -3.59
C PHE A 128 -27.20 15.01 -2.85
N TYR A 129 -28.43 14.52 -2.66
CA TYR A 129 -28.70 13.33 -1.80
C TYR A 129 -29.83 12.39 -2.28
N GLN A 130 -30.90 12.90 -2.88
CA GLN A 130 -32.14 12.12 -3.10
C GLN A 130 -32.10 11.10 -4.26
N HIS A 131 -31.07 11.08 -5.10
CA HIS A 131 -30.97 10.16 -6.23
C HIS A 131 -30.05 8.96 -5.94
N GLU A 132 -30.26 7.86 -6.68
CA GLU A 132 -29.45 6.65 -6.55
C GLU A 132 -27.97 6.90 -6.93
N GLU A 133 -27.76 7.79 -7.91
CA GLU A 133 -26.46 8.33 -8.37
C GLU A 133 -26.08 9.67 -7.69
N ALA A 134 -26.60 9.97 -6.49
CA ALA A 134 -26.34 11.26 -5.83
C ALA A 134 -24.88 11.43 -5.39
N TYR A 135 -24.39 12.67 -5.46
CA TYR A 135 -22.99 13.04 -5.22
C TYR A 135 -22.44 12.49 -3.89
N LEU A 136 -23.12 12.74 -2.77
CA LEU A 136 -22.68 12.33 -1.43
C LEU A 136 -22.77 10.82 -1.16
N ARG A 137 -23.46 10.04 -2.02
CA ARG A 137 -23.59 8.59 -1.85
C ARG A 137 -22.39 7.82 -2.40
N ASN A 138 -21.58 8.46 -3.24
CA ASN A 138 -20.30 7.92 -3.70
C ASN A 138 -19.20 8.24 -2.67
N THR A 139 -18.58 7.20 -2.11
CA THR A 139 -17.52 7.30 -1.09
C THR A 139 -16.36 8.22 -1.51
N TRP A 140 -16.00 8.25 -2.80
CA TRP A 140 -14.90 9.08 -3.31
C TRP A 140 -15.28 10.56 -3.30
N ASN A 141 -16.45 10.90 -3.84
CA ASN A 141 -17.00 12.25 -3.79
C ASN A 141 -17.21 12.76 -2.35
N PHE A 142 -17.52 11.87 -1.40
CA PHE A 142 -17.66 12.21 0.02
C PHE A 142 -16.31 12.64 0.65
N ILE A 143 -15.19 12.06 0.20
CA ILE A 143 -13.85 12.48 0.61
C ILE A 143 -13.56 13.89 0.04
N ASP A 144 -13.79 14.12 -1.27
CA ASP A 144 -13.64 15.43 -1.91
C ASP A 144 -14.44 16.52 -1.15
N PHE A 145 -15.71 16.22 -0.82
CA PHE A 145 -16.58 17.12 -0.05
C PHE A 145 -16.03 17.39 1.36
N SER A 146 -15.53 16.37 2.04
CA SER A 146 -14.96 16.50 3.39
C SER A 146 -13.70 17.37 3.40
N ILE A 147 -12.84 17.27 2.37
CA ILE A 147 -11.67 18.14 2.20
C ILE A 147 -12.10 19.61 2.09
N VAL A 148 -13.11 19.90 1.26
CA VAL A 148 -13.66 21.26 1.11
C VAL A 148 -14.27 21.79 2.41
N MET A 149 -15.01 20.95 3.14
CA MET A 149 -15.60 21.34 4.42
C MET A 149 -14.55 21.60 5.52
N ILE A 150 -13.46 20.81 5.57
CA ILE A 150 -12.38 21.05 6.54
C ILE A 150 -11.67 22.38 6.25
N GLY A 151 -11.34 22.66 4.98
CA GLY A 151 -10.73 23.94 4.60
C GLY A 151 -11.61 25.16 4.89
N PHE A 152 -12.93 25.04 4.70
CA PHE A 152 -13.86 26.10 5.08
C PHE A 152 -13.97 26.29 6.61
N MET A 153 -13.94 25.20 7.38
CA MET A 153 -13.93 25.24 8.85
C MET A 153 -12.66 25.88 9.41
N ASP A 154 -11.51 25.64 8.78
CA ASP A 154 -10.23 26.24 9.18
C ASP A 154 -10.23 27.78 8.99
N ILE A 155 -10.70 28.25 7.82
CA ILE A 155 -10.92 29.68 7.55
C ILE A 155 -11.89 30.30 8.56
N LEU A 156 -13.00 29.60 8.87
CA LEU A 156 -13.99 30.07 9.85
C LEU A 156 -13.39 30.14 11.27
N LEU A 157 -12.61 29.14 11.69
CA LEU A 157 -12.01 29.09 13.02
C LEU A 157 -10.92 30.16 13.19
N SER A 158 -10.11 30.38 12.16
CA SER A 158 -9.14 31.49 12.07
C SER A 158 -9.85 32.85 12.20
N SER A 159 -10.99 33.05 11.52
CA SER A 159 -11.78 34.28 11.61
C SER A 159 -12.42 34.53 12.98
N LEU A 160 -12.52 33.51 13.83
CA LEU A 160 -13.05 33.58 15.20
C LEU A 160 -11.95 33.80 16.26
N SER A 161 -10.69 34.00 15.84
CA SER A 161 -9.54 34.28 16.72
C SER A 161 -9.29 33.22 17.81
N ILE A 162 -9.65 31.96 17.55
CA ILE A 162 -9.30 30.82 18.41
C ILE A 162 -7.91 30.32 18.01
N GLU A 163 -6.90 31.15 18.26
CA GLU A 163 -5.48 30.79 18.17
C GLU A 163 -5.14 29.76 19.25
N GLY A 164 -5.33 28.47 18.96
CA GLY A 164 -4.98 27.43 19.94
C GLY A 164 -5.33 25.96 19.64
N LEU A 165 -5.99 25.61 18.54
CA LEU A 165 -6.39 24.20 18.32
C LEU A 165 -6.14 23.61 16.92
N VAL A 166 -5.77 24.38 15.90
CA VAL A 166 -5.55 23.87 14.52
C VAL A 166 -4.19 24.30 13.94
N SER A 167 -3.12 24.20 14.72
CA SER A 167 -1.77 24.08 14.17
C SER A 167 -1.54 22.64 13.70
N GLY A 168 -2.26 22.23 12.65
CA GLY A 168 -2.32 20.83 12.21
C GLY A 168 -2.75 20.67 10.76
N VAL A 169 -1.77 20.72 9.84
CA VAL A 169 -1.88 20.55 8.39
C VAL A 169 -3.06 19.65 7.94
N PRO A 170 -4.12 20.21 7.32
CA PRO A 170 -5.35 19.48 7.02
C PRO A 170 -5.19 18.24 6.14
N SER A 171 -4.21 18.26 5.23
CA SER A 171 -3.98 17.21 4.23
C SER A 171 -3.55 15.85 4.82
N LEU A 172 -3.01 15.80 6.03
CA LEU A 172 -2.68 14.53 6.69
C LEU A 172 -3.95 13.80 7.21
N GLN A 173 -5.02 14.53 7.51
CA GLN A 173 -6.26 13.98 8.09
C GLN A 173 -7.01 13.04 7.14
N VAL A 174 -6.92 13.31 5.83
CA VAL A 174 -7.51 12.48 4.76
C VAL A 174 -6.85 11.09 4.73
N VAL A 175 -5.53 11.06 4.81
CA VAL A 175 -4.74 9.81 4.86
C VAL A 175 -4.98 9.09 6.19
N LEU A 176 -5.05 9.83 7.30
CA LEU A 176 -5.38 9.28 8.62
C LEU A 176 -6.74 8.57 8.64
N ASN A 177 -7.81 9.12 8.02
CA ASN A 177 -9.11 8.44 8.02
C ASN A 177 -9.09 7.13 7.21
N ALA A 178 -8.35 7.09 6.09
CA ALA A 178 -8.13 5.85 5.35
C ALA A 178 -7.30 4.83 6.15
N ILE A 179 -6.29 5.28 6.91
CA ILE A 179 -5.50 4.44 7.82
C ILE A 179 -6.35 3.94 9.00
N LEU A 180 -7.22 4.76 9.58
CA LEU A 180 -8.13 4.37 10.66
C LEU A 180 -9.08 3.25 10.21
N MET A 181 -9.59 3.30 8.98
CA MET A 181 -10.37 2.19 8.42
C MET A 181 -9.56 0.88 8.30
N ALA A 182 -8.24 0.98 8.11
CA ALA A 182 -7.31 -0.15 8.10
C ALA A 182 -6.81 -0.58 9.50
N ILE A 183 -6.98 0.24 10.55
CA ILE A 183 -6.55 -0.08 11.92
C ILE A 183 -7.58 -0.94 12.67
N PHE A 184 -8.88 -0.83 12.36
CA PHE A 184 -9.94 -1.60 13.03
C PHE A 184 -9.72 -3.12 13.03
N PRO A 185 -9.29 -3.78 11.92
CA PRO A 185 -8.97 -5.21 11.93
C PRO A 185 -7.81 -5.58 12.87
N LEU A 186 -6.89 -4.65 13.14
CA LEU A 186 -5.72 -4.85 14.00
C LEU A 186 -5.99 -4.50 15.46
N PHE A 187 -7.13 -3.86 15.77
CA PHE A 187 -7.47 -3.39 17.12
C PHE A 187 -7.44 -4.51 18.18
N HIS A 188 -7.91 -5.71 17.84
CA HIS A 188 -7.88 -6.86 18.74
C HIS A 188 -6.46 -7.31 19.10
N ILE A 189 -5.50 -7.14 18.19
CA ILE A 189 -4.08 -7.43 18.44
C ILE A 189 -3.49 -6.31 19.30
N ALA A 190 -3.73 -5.05 18.92
CA ALA A 190 -3.26 -3.88 19.65
C ALA A 190 -3.71 -3.87 21.12
N LEU A 191 -4.94 -4.31 21.40
CA LEU A 191 -5.46 -4.45 22.77
C LEU A 191 -4.68 -5.49 23.59
N LEU A 192 -4.27 -6.62 22.99
CA LEU A 192 -3.45 -7.61 23.68
C LEU A 192 -2.04 -7.07 23.97
N VAL A 193 -1.43 -6.35 23.02
CA VAL A 193 -0.13 -5.70 23.23
C VAL A 193 -0.22 -4.66 24.35
N LEU A 194 -1.25 -3.80 24.31
CA LEU A 194 -1.53 -2.82 25.35
C LEU A 194 -1.67 -3.45 26.73
N PHE A 195 -2.34 -4.60 26.84
CA PHE A 195 -2.49 -5.32 28.11
C PHE A 195 -1.13 -5.80 28.67
N VAL A 196 -0.24 -6.32 27.82
CA VAL A 196 1.13 -6.71 28.23
C VAL A 196 1.94 -5.49 28.67
N ILE A 197 1.87 -4.38 27.92
CA ILE A 197 2.51 -3.11 28.30
C ILE A 197 2.02 -2.67 29.69
N ILE A 198 0.70 -2.63 29.92
CA ILE A 198 0.11 -2.20 31.20
C ILE A 198 0.62 -3.04 32.38
N ILE A 199 0.71 -4.37 32.23
CA ILE A 199 1.23 -5.26 33.30
C ILE A 199 2.69 -4.88 33.63
N TYR A 200 3.56 -4.80 32.64
CA TYR A 200 4.97 -4.45 32.87
C TYR A 200 5.14 -3.01 33.38
N SER A 201 4.25 -2.09 33.00
CA SER A 201 4.24 -0.70 33.50
C SER A 201 3.89 -0.62 34.97
N ILE A 202 2.87 -1.35 35.43
CA ILE A 202 2.50 -1.37 36.86
C ILE A 202 3.62 -1.99 37.71
N ILE A 203 4.25 -3.07 37.21
CA ILE A 203 5.39 -3.72 37.88
C ILE A 203 6.59 -2.75 37.92
N GLY A 204 6.95 -2.12 36.81
CA GLY A 204 8.06 -1.17 36.73
C GLY A 204 7.86 0.07 37.62
N LEU A 205 6.66 0.66 37.59
CA LEU A 205 6.25 1.77 38.46
C LEU A 205 6.44 1.43 39.95
N GLN A 206 5.95 0.27 40.39
CA GLN A 206 6.09 -0.15 41.79
C GLN A 206 7.53 -0.39 42.22
N MET A 207 8.39 -0.84 41.29
CA MET A 207 9.76 -1.27 41.58
C MET A 207 10.82 -0.18 41.37
N PHE A 208 10.56 0.82 40.52
CA PHE A 208 11.56 1.79 40.07
C PHE A 208 11.16 3.27 40.22
N GLN A 209 9.99 3.59 40.78
CA GLN A 209 9.57 4.95 41.14
C GLN A 209 10.65 5.73 41.92
N GLY A 210 10.90 6.98 41.52
CA GLY A 210 11.79 7.93 42.19
C GLY A 210 13.29 7.59 42.15
N LEU A 211 13.69 6.48 41.49
CA LEU A 211 15.10 6.09 41.45
C LEU A 211 15.93 6.95 40.47
N MET A 212 15.29 7.52 39.44
CA MET A 212 15.99 8.09 38.28
C MET A 212 16.39 9.58 38.40
N HIS A 213 16.22 10.20 39.56
CA HIS A 213 16.43 11.66 39.75
C HIS A 213 17.83 12.06 40.27
N LYS A 214 18.67 11.07 40.61
CA LYS A 214 19.97 11.26 41.26
C LYS A 214 21.12 11.22 40.25
N ALA A 215 21.98 12.23 40.29
CA ALA A 215 23.17 12.32 39.44
C ALA A 215 24.36 12.94 40.19
N CYS A 216 25.53 12.90 39.55
CA CYS A 216 26.78 13.40 40.12
C CYS A 216 26.97 14.90 39.89
N PHE A 217 27.11 15.65 40.98
CA PHE A 217 27.38 17.09 40.99
C PHE A 217 28.72 17.37 41.65
N ASP A 218 29.47 18.34 41.12
CA ASP A 218 30.64 18.86 41.83
C ASP A 218 30.22 19.53 43.14
N ASN A 219 30.96 19.21 44.21
CA ASN A 219 30.69 19.64 45.57
C ASN A 219 30.89 21.17 45.77
N ILE A 220 31.66 21.83 44.88
CA ILE A 220 31.97 23.26 44.99
C ILE A 220 31.10 24.10 44.06
N THR A 221 31.06 23.77 42.77
CA THR A 221 30.31 24.55 41.78
C THR A 221 28.80 24.25 41.77
N GLY A 222 28.39 23.06 42.23
CA GLY A 222 27.00 22.61 42.15
C GLY A 222 26.51 22.33 40.72
N VAL A 223 27.43 22.25 39.76
CA VAL A 223 27.17 21.91 38.36
C VAL A 223 27.34 20.40 38.15
N LEU A 224 26.71 19.86 37.10
CA LEU A 224 26.94 18.49 36.64
C LEU A 224 28.41 18.29 36.27
N ILE A 225 28.94 17.10 36.57
CA ILE A 225 30.34 16.76 36.30
C ILE A 225 30.55 16.34 34.84
N ASP A 226 29.58 15.59 34.31
CA ASP A 226 29.52 15.18 32.91
C ASP A 226 28.45 16.01 32.18
N ASP A 227 28.71 16.36 30.91
CA ASP A 227 27.71 17.02 30.04
C ASP A 227 26.45 16.15 29.84
N ASP A 228 26.64 14.82 29.80
CA ASP A 228 25.56 13.82 29.83
C ASP A 228 25.37 13.29 31.26
N PRO A 229 24.24 13.58 31.94
CA PRO A 229 24.07 13.23 33.34
C PRO A 229 23.92 11.71 33.56
N ARG A 230 24.99 11.08 34.07
CA ARG A 230 24.96 9.70 34.57
C ARG A 230 24.24 9.63 35.92
N LEU A 231 23.40 8.61 36.06
CA LEU A 231 22.65 8.37 37.30
C LEU A 231 23.54 7.73 38.36
N CYS A 232 23.25 7.98 39.63
CA CYS A 232 24.06 7.47 40.75
C CYS A 232 23.21 7.00 41.94
N GLY A 233 23.81 6.16 42.79
CA GLY A 233 23.23 5.73 44.07
C GLY A 233 23.13 4.22 44.26
N GLY A 234 23.38 3.44 43.21
CA GLY A 234 23.42 1.98 43.22
C GLY A 234 24.83 1.46 42.92
N ASN A 235 25.00 0.81 41.76
CA ASN A 235 26.33 0.36 41.30
C ASN A 235 27.26 1.54 40.97
N TYR A 236 26.72 2.65 40.46
CA TYR A 236 27.54 3.80 40.10
C TYR A 236 27.62 4.79 41.27
N GLN A 237 28.86 5.08 41.65
CA GLN A 237 29.23 6.09 42.65
C GLN A 237 30.12 7.12 41.96
N CYS A 238 29.89 8.40 42.25
CA CYS A 238 30.64 9.50 41.65
C CYS A 238 32.12 9.41 42.06
N GLU A 239 33.04 9.33 41.09
CA GLU A 239 34.49 9.31 41.37
C GLU A 239 34.98 10.62 42.00
N THR A 240 34.36 11.73 41.59
CA THR A 240 34.50 13.05 42.21
C THR A 240 33.11 13.65 42.44
N GLY A 241 32.99 14.58 43.40
CA GLY A 241 31.72 15.21 43.74
C GLY A 241 30.75 14.35 44.57
N VAL A 242 29.48 14.72 44.57
CA VAL A 242 28.43 14.14 45.41
C VAL A 242 27.20 13.75 44.59
N CYS A 243 26.62 12.59 44.92
CA CYS A 243 25.38 12.12 44.33
C CYS A 243 24.19 12.87 44.96
N ARG A 244 23.44 13.65 44.17
CA ARG A 244 22.30 14.45 44.64
C ARG A 244 21.10 14.31 43.70
N GLU A 245 19.92 14.36 44.29
CA GLU A 245 18.64 14.44 43.59
C GLU A 245 18.39 15.88 43.12
N TYR A 246 18.39 16.09 41.79
CA TYR A 246 18.21 17.41 41.17
C TYR A 246 17.75 17.35 39.70
N ILE A 247 17.88 16.21 39.03
CA ILE A 247 17.53 16.08 37.60
C ILE A 247 16.10 15.53 37.47
N PRO A 248 15.26 16.04 36.54
CA PRO A 248 13.93 15.47 36.26
C PRO A 248 13.96 14.01 35.77
N GLY A 249 15.12 13.48 35.40
CA GLY A 249 15.35 12.12 34.90
C GLY A 249 16.04 12.11 33.53
N PRO A 250 16.43 10.92 33.02
CA PRO A 250 17.03 10.76 31.69
C PRO A 250 16.10 11.26 30.58
N ASN A 251 16.67 11.66 29.45
CA ASN A 251 15.94 12.23 28.31
C ASN A 251 14.99 13.37 28.72
N PHE A 252 15.50 14.36 29.46
CA PHE A 252 14.72 15.49 30.00
C PHE A 252 13.52 15.08 30.88
N GLY A 253 13.62 13.93 31.56
CA GLY A 253 12.55 13.38 32.39
C GLY A 253 11.43 12.66 31.63
N ILE A 254 11.63 12.30 30.36
CA ILE A 254 10.65 11.54 29.58
C ILE A 254 10.69 10.05 29.93
N THR A 255 11.90 9.48 30.07
CA THR A 255 12.10 8.05 30.35
C THR A 255 12.28 7.83 31.85
N ASN A 256 11.17 7.61 32.55
CA ASN A 256 11.14 7.31 33.98
C ASN A 256 10.01 6.34 34.36
N PHE A 257 9.99 5.95 35.64
CA PHE A 257 8.99 5.04 36.22
C PHE A 257 8.19 5.71 37.34
N ASP A 258 8.05 7.04 37.33
CA ASP A 258 7.44 7.80 38.44
C ASP A 258 5.92 7.97 38.28
N ASN A 259 5.47 7.99 37.02
CA ASN A 259 4.06 8.10 36.65
C ASN A 259 3.66 6.93 35.77
N PHE A 260 2.42 6.43 35.92
CA PHE A 260 1.90 5.31 35.13
C PHE A 260 2.05 5.50 33.61
N ILE A 261 1.80 6.71 33.10
CA ILE A 261 1.89 7.02 31.66
C ILE A 261 3.34 7.07 31.17
N LEU A 262 4.28 7.60 31.97
CA LEU A 262 5.70 7.67 31.62
C LEU A 262 6.38 6.29 31.74
N SER A 263 5.98 5.51 32.75
CA SER A 263 6.33 4.09 32.84
C SER A 263 5.82 3.30 31.63
N MET A 264 4.57 3.56 31.21
CA MET A 264 3.99 2.96 30.00
C MET A 264 4.76 3.33 28.72
N LEU A 265 5.18 4.59 28.59
CA LEU A 265 6.00 5.04 27.47
C LEU A 265 7.39 4.38 27.47
N THR A 266 8.03 4.29 28.64
CA THR A 266 9.34 3.65 28.82
C THR A 266 9.28 2.15 28.55
N VAL A 267 8.24 1.45 29.02
CA VAL A 267 7.98 0.02 28.74
C VAL A 267 7.67 -0.20 27.25
N PHE A 268 6.91 0.69 26.62
CA PHE A 268 6.67 0.64 25.18
C PHE A 268 7.96 0.78 24.38
N GLN A 269 8.80 1.77 24.70
CA GLN A 269 10.14 1.93 24.13
C GLN A 269 10.96 0.63 24.27
N CYS A 270 11.01 0.04 25.47
CA CYS A 270 11.75 -1.20 25.70
C CYS A 270 11.19 -2.39 24.88
N ILE A 271 9.88 -2.49 24.71
CA ILE A 271 9.22 -3.52 23.89
C ILE A 271 9.47 -3.32 22.39
N THR A 272 9.71 -2.09 21.92
CA THR A 272 10.17 -1.83 20.54
C THR A 272 11.63 -2.22 20.29
N LEU A 273 12.37 -2.63 21.32
CA LEU A 273 13.80 -2.99 21.29
C LEU A 273 14.76 -1.82 21.00
N GLU A 274 14.27 -0.58 21.06
CA GLU A 274 15.08 0.64 20.89
C GLU A 274 15.47 1.22 22.26
N GLY A 275 16.77 1.35 22.54
CA GLY A 275 17.29 1.90 23.81
C GLY A 275 16.94 1.14 25.09
N TRP A 276 16.45 -0.10 25.00
CA TRP A 276 16.04 -0.89 26.17
C TRP A 276 17.21 -1.23 27.12
N THR A 277 18.42 -1.35 26.57
CA THR A 277 19.67 -1.54 27.33
C THR A 277 20.03 -0.31 28.14
N ASP A 278 19.73 0.88 27.63
CA ASP A 278 20.13 2.14 28.25
C ASP A 278 19.26 2.37 29.50
N VAL A 279 17.95 2.09 29.39
CA VAL A 279 17.03 2.06 30.54
C VAL A 279 17.45 1.03 31.59
N LEU A 280 17.91 -0.16 31.17
CA LEU A 280 18.45 -1.18 32.07
C LEU A 280 19.72 -0.68 32.80
N TYR A 281 20.63 -0.03 32.08
CA TYR A 281 21.87 0.50 32.68
C TYR A 281 21.60 1.65 33.63
N TRP A 282 20.70 2.59 33.31
CA TRP A 282 20.27 3.65 34.23
C TRP A 282 19.67 3.10 35.53
N ILE A 283 18.90 2.00 35.46
CA ILE A 283 18.41 1.28 36.64
C ILE A 283 19.55 0.59 37.41
N HIS A 284 20.51 -0.03 36.74
CA HIS A 284 21.67 -0.64 37.39
C HIS A 284 22.53 0.40 38.13
N ASP A 285 22.77 1.56 37.52
CA ASP A 285 23.57 2.62 38.11
C ASP A 285 22.88 3.24 39.34
N SER A 286 21.55 3.32 39.32
CA SER A 286 20.71 3.87 40.40
C SER A 286 20.40 2.89 41.55
N MET A 287 20.30 1.58 41.28
CA MET A 287 19.80 0.56 42.24
C MET A 287 20.71 -0.67 42.43
N GLY A 288 21.71 -0.84 41.59
CA GLY A 288 22.56 -2.04 41.53
C GLY A 288 22.08 -3.07 40.49
N SER A 289 22.89 -4.11 40.27
CA SER A 289 22.70 -5.06 39.14
C SER A 289 22.32 -6.50 39.52
N THR A 290 21.72 -6.72 40.69
CA THR A 290 21.52 -8.07 41.25
C THR A 290 20.41 -8.86 40.54
N TRP A 291 19.24 -8.24 40.33
CA TRP A 291 18.04 -8.92 39.81
C TRP A 291 17.30 -8.13 38.72
N GLN A 292 17.62 -6.85 38.56
CA GLN A 292 16.91 -5.90 37.68
C GLN A 292 16.95 -6.35 36.22
N TRP A 293 18.07 -6.93 35.78
CA TRP A 293 18.21 -7.58 34.48
C TRP A 293 17.10 -8.61 34.18
N ALA A 294 16.57 -9.33 35.18
CA ALA A 294 15.52 -10.33 34.98
C ALA A 294 14.17 -9.69 34.60
N TYR A 295 13.87 -8.49 35.11
CA TYR A 295 12.71 -7.72 34.68
C TYR A 295 12.84 -7.32 33.20
N PHE A 296 13.97 -6.70 32.81
CA PHE A 296 14.17 -6.25 31.43
C PHE A 296 14.27 -7.41 30.43
N VAL A 297 15.00 -8.49 30.76
CA VAL A 297 15.12 -9.67 29.89
C VAL A 297 13.79 -10.41 29.75
N SER A 298 13.01 -10.56 30.83
CA SER A 298 11.67 -11.17 30.72
C SER A 298 10.70 -10.30 29.92
N MET A 299 10.75 -8.97 30.07
CA MET A 299 9.99 -8.00 29.27
C MET A 299 10.36 -8.07 27.78
N VAL A 300 11.64 -8.24 27.42
CA VAL A 300 12.07 -8.41 26.02
C VAL A 300 11.57 -9.74 25.44
N ILE A 301 11.66 -10.84 26.19
CA ILE A 301 11.25 -12.18 25.72
C ILE A 301 9.72 -12.31 25.63
N LEU A 302 8.98 -11.92 26.67
CA LEU A 302 7.52 -12.07 26.78
C LEU A 302 6.74 -10.88 26.23
N GLY A 303 7.35 -9.69 26.19
CA GLY A 303 6.84 -8.54 25.45
C GLY A 303 7.23 -8.66 23.99
N ALA A 304 8.41 -8.18 23.62
CA ALA A 304 8.80 -7.97 22.22
C ALA A 304 8.70 -9.24 21.35
N PHE A 305 9.39 -10.34 21.71
CA PHE A 305 9.42 -11.53 20.85
C PHE A 305 8.06 -12.23 20.75
N PHE A 306 7.34 -12.37 21.86
CA PHE A 306 6.01 -12.99 21.82
C PHE A 306 4.98 -12.12 21.07
N VAL A 307 4.96 -10.81 21.32
CA VAL A 307 4.06 -9.86 20.63
C VAL A 307 4.33 -9.85 19.13
N MET A 308 5.59 -9.74 18.70
CA MET A 308 5.92 -9.72 17.26
C MET A 308 5.51 -11.01 16.56
N ASN A 309 5.75 -12.17 17.17
CA ASN A 309 5.31 -13.46 16.63
C ASN A 309 3.78 -13.58 16.56
N LEU A 310 3.06 -13.03 17.55
CA LEU A 310 1.60 -13.03 17.57
C LEU A 310 1.01 -12.07 16.51
N ILE A 311 1.57 -10.86 16.36
CA ILE A 311 1.20 -9.91 15.30
C ILE A 311 1.36 -10.58 13.93
N LEU A 312 2.52 -11.18 13.66
CA LEU A 312 2.79 -11.88 12.40
C LEU A 312 1.82 -13.06 12.18
N GLY A 313 1.51 -13.82 13.22
CA GLY A 313 0.55 -14.93 13.17
C GLY A 313 -0.88 -14.48 12.82
N VAL A 314 -1.40 -13.47 13.50
CA VAL A 314 -2.77 -12.96 13.25
C VAL A 314 -2.85 -12.21 11.92
N LEU A 315 -1.84 -11.41 11.57
CA LEU A 315 -1.77 -10.71 10.28
C LEU A 315 -1.74 -11.71 9.11
N SER A 316 -0.96 -12.78 9.22
CA SER A 316 -0.95 -13.89 8.25
C SER A 316 -2.32 -14.57 8.14
N GLY A 317 -3.00 -14.79 9.28
CA GLY A 317 -4.36 -15.32 9.33
C GLY A 317 -5.39 -14.46 8.59
N GLU A 318 -5.45 -13.15 8.90
CA GLU A 318 -6.39 -12.23 8.26
C GLU A 318 -6.04 -11.98 6.78
N PHE A 319 -4.76 -11.88 6.41
CA PHE A 319 -4.36 -11.82 5.00
C PHE A 319 -4.70 -13.10 4.22
N SER A 320 -4.58 -14.28 4.84
CA SER A 320 -5.02 -15.54 4.23
C SER A 320 -6.55 -15.57 4.01
N LYS A 321 -7.30 -15.09 5.00
CA LYS A 321 -8.77 -14.95 4.96
C LYS A 321 -9.25 -13.92 3.93
N GLU A 322 -8.54 -12.81 3.74
CA GLU A 322 -8.90 -11.83 2.70
C GLU A 322 -8.46 -12.27 1.30
N ARG A 323 -7.30 -12.93 1.19
CA ARG A 323 -6.83 -13.54 -0.06
C ARG A 323 -7.80 -14.63 -0.55
N THR A 324 -8.28 -15.50 0.34
CA THR A 324 -9.26 -16.54 -0.01
C THR A 324 -10.59 -15.94 -0.49
N LYS A 325 -11.16 -14.94 0.21
CA LYS A 325 -12.35 -14.20 -0.29
C LYS A 325 -12.13 -13.64 -1.70
N THR A 326 -10.99 -12.99 -1.93
CA THR A 326 -10.64 -12.38 -3.22
C THR A 326 -10.47 -13.43 -4.31
N THR A 327 -9.78 -14.54 -4.01
CA THR A 327 -9.62 -15.67 -4.93
C THR A 327 -10.96 -16.32 -5.27
N SER A 328 -11.84 -16.58 -4.30
CA SER A 328 -13.18 -17.12 -4.55
C SER A 328 -14.04 -16.20 -5.42
N ARG A 329 -14.00 -14.88 -5.19
CA ARG A 329 -14.68 -13.88 -6.04
C ARG A 329 -14.13 -13.90 -7.48
N GLY A 330 -12.80 -13.95 -7.64
CA GLY A 330 -12.15 -14.04 -8.95
C GLY A 330 -12.45 -15.34 -9.70
N ILE A 331 -12.50 -16.48 -9.02
CA ILE A 331 -12.90 -17.76 -9.61
C ILE A 331 -14.37 -17.72 -10.04
N TYR A 332 -15.27 -17.20 -9.20
CA TYR A 332 -16.69 -17.03 -9.54
C TYR A 332 -16.90 -16.15 -10.79
N GLN A 333 -16.20 -15.01 -10.87
CA GLN A 333 -16.23 -14.13 -12.04
C GLN A 333 -15.70 -14.83 -13.31
N LYS A 334 -14.57 -15.53 -13.21
CA LYS A 334 -14.00 -16.30 -14.33
C LYS A 334 -14.92 -17.43 -14.81
N ALA A 335 -15.52 -18.18 -13.88
CA ALA A 335 -16.47 -19.24 -14.22
C ALA A 335 -17.67 -18.69 -14.97
N LYS A 336 -18.25 -17.58 -14.49
CA LYS A 336 -19.38 -16.89 -15.16
C LYS A 336 -19.01 -16.35 -16.55
N MET A 337 -17.81 -15.80 -16.71
CA MET A 337 -17.31 -15.36 -18.04
C MET A 337 -17.08 -16.53 -19.00
N LEU A 338 -16.58 -17.67 -18.51
CA LEU A 338 -16.39 -18.89 -19.31
C LEU A 338 -17.71 -19.52 -19.74
N GLU A 339 -18.70 -19.59 -18.84
CA GLU A 339 -20.05 -20.07 -19.15
C GLU A 339 -20.69 -19.19 -20.24
N GLN A 340 -20.62 -17.87 -20.09
CA GLN A 340 -21.15 -16.92 -21.08
C GLN A 340 -20.41 -17.01 -22.43
N MET A 341 -19.07 -17.10 -22.45
CA MET A 341 -18.32 -17.32 -23.69
C MET A 341 -18.68 -18.64 -24.39
N ASN A 342 -18.95 -19.71 -23.63
CA ASN A 342 -19.32 -21.00 -24.18
C ASN A 342 -20.70 -20.96 -24.84
N ASP A 343 -21.66 -20.25 -24.24
CA ASP A 343 -22.99 -20.06 -24.82
C ASP A 343 -22.97 -19.13 -26.04
N ASP A 344 -22.20 -18.04 -26.00
CA ASP A 344 -21.98 -17.17 -27.15
C ASP A 344 -21.30 -17.96 -28.31
N MET A 345 -20.29 -18.79 -28.01
CA MET A 345 -19.60 -19.64 -29.00
C MET A 345 -20.54 -20.66 -29.65
N LYS A 346 -21.44 -21.31 -28.88
CA LYS A 346 -22.49 -22.17 -29.47
C LYS A 346 -23.40 -21.36 -30.40
N GLY A 347 -23.81 -20.17 -29.99
CA GLY A 347 -24.60 -19.28 -30.84
C GLY A 347 -23.91 -18.96 -32.16
N TYR A 348 -22.61 -18.65 -32.15
CA TYR A 348 -21.84 -18.46 -33.38
C TYR A 348 -21.70 -19.74 -34.22
N MET A 349 -21.56 -20.90 -33.59
CA MET A 349 -21.51 -22.19 -34.28
C MET A 349 -22.84 -22.52 -34.97
N ASP A 350 -23.97 -22.29 -34.29
CA ASP A 350 -25.30 -22.45 -34.87
C ASP A 350 -25.49 -21.52 -36.09
N TRP A 351 -25.04 -20.26 -36.02
CA TRP A 351 -25.06 -19.34 -37.16
C TRP A 351 -24.15 -19.79 -38.31
N LEU A 352 -22.99 -20.37 -38.03
CA LEU A 352 -22.07 -20.91 -39.04
C LEU A 352 -22.67 -22.12 -39.75
N LEU A 353 -23.23 -23.07 -39.00
CA LEU A 353 -23.91 -24.25 -39.56
C LEU A 353 -25.11 -23.85 -40.44
N ILE A 354 -25.92 -22.89 -39.98
CA ILE A 354 -27.02 -22.33 -40.80
C ILE A 354 -26.47 -21.68 -42.09
N ALA A 355 -25.31 -21.01 -42.03
CA ALA A 355 -24.70 -20.39 -43.21
C ALA A 355 -24.05 -21.40 -44.17
N GLU A 356 -23.62 -22.57 -43.69
CA GLU A 356 -23.13 -23.68 -44.50
C GLU A 356 -24.28 -24.44 -45.20
N ASP A 357 -25.43 -24.57 -44.55
CA ASP A 357 -26.68 -25.11 -45.13
C ASP A 357 -27.33 -24.16 -46.18
N LEU A 358 -26.88 -22.90 -46.28
CA LEU A 358 -27.25 -22.03 -47.40
C LEU A 358 -26.35 -22.32 -48.61
N GLU A 359 -26.91 -22.90 -49.67
CA GLU A 359 -26.20 -23.13 -50.94
C GLU A 359 -25.48 -21.86 -51.43
N PRO A 360 -24.17 -21.94 -51.76
CA PRO A 360 -23.40 -20.78 -52.16
C PRO A 360 -23.82 -20.30 -53.56
N LEU A 361 -24.52 -19.17 -53.63
CA LEU A 361 -24.70 -18.43 -54.88
C LEU A 361 -23.32 -18.04 -55.43
N GLN A 362 -23.00 -18.65 -56.56
CA GLN A 362 -21.67 -18.70 -57.18
C GLN A 362 -21.10 -17.31 -57.53
N TRP A 363 -20.22 -16.77 -56.68
CA TRP A 363 -19.46 -15.54 -56.98
C TRP A 363 -18.10 -15.85 -57.64
N LYS A 364 -17.70 -15.04 -58.64
CA LYS A 364 -16.68 -15.41 -59.63
C LYS A 364 -15.49 -14.43 -59.67
N GLY A 365 -14.30 -14.92 -59.32
CA GLY A 365 -12.98 -14.31 -59.62
C GLY A 365 -12.61 -13.05 -58.80
N ILE A 366 -11.39 -12.50 -58.89
CA ILE A 366 -10.22 -12.77 -59.74
C ILE A 366 -8.93 -12.44 -58.96
N ASP A 367 -7.86 -13.22 -59.14
CA ASP A 367 -6.46 -12.78 -59.01
C ASP A 367 -5.75 -13.12 -60.34
N PRO A 368 -4.90 -12.24 -60.93
CA PRO A 368 -3.45 -12.46 -60.76
C PRO A 368 -2.49 -11.25 -60.95
N LEU A 369 -1.43 -11.23 -60.13
CA LEU A 369 -0.01 -11.17 -60.55
C LEU A 369 0.51 -10.01 -61.46
N GLN A 370 1.41 -9.16 -60.92
CA GLN A 370 2.82 -8.95 -61.36
C GLN A 370 3.38 -7.57 -60.97
N LEU A 371 4.62 -7.54 -60.45
CA LEU A 371 5.51 -6.39 -60.62
C LEU A 371 6.96 -6.84 -60.80
N LYS A 372 7.56 -6.42 -61.94
CA LYS A 372 8.99 -6.56 -62.27
C LYS A 372 9.88 -5.90 -61.19
N GLN A 373 11.08 -6.45 -60.98
CA GLN A 373 12.33 -5.76 -61.38
C GLN A 373 13.55 -6.69 -61.18
N THR A 374 14.30 -6.96 -62.26
CA THR A 374 15.57 -7.70 -62.20
C THR A 374 16.60 -7.02 -63.10
N LEU A 375 17.50 -6.18 -62.56
CA LEU A 375 18.83 -5.92 -63.16
C LEU A 375 19.87 -5.17 -62.29
N HIS A 376 19.88 -5.30 -60.96
CA HIS A 376 21.00 -4.76 -60.13
C HIS A 376 21.43 -5.68 -58.97
N THR A 377 21.15 -6.98 -59.10
CA THR A 377 21.09 -7.89 -57.94
C THR A 377 22.29 -8.82 -57.75
N SER A 378 23.25 -8.92 -58.68
CA SER A 378 24.33 -9.93 -58.57
C SER A 378 25.39 -9.62 -57.49
N LYS A 379 25.98 -8.41 -57.49
CA LYS A 379 26.97 -8.00 -56.48
C LYS A 379 26.31 -7.73 -55.10
N LEU A 380 25.19 -7.02 -55.08
CA LEU A 380 24.43 -6.75 -53.85
C LEU A 380 23.87 -8.02 -53.22
N ALA A 381 23.39 -9.02 -53.98
CA ALA A 381 22.95 -10.29 -53.38
C ALA A 381 24.12 -11.13 -52.83
N LYS A 382 25.33 -11.06 -53.41
CA LYS A 382 26.51 -11.73 -52.82
C LYS A 382 26.86 -11.10 -51.47
N LEU A 383 26.95 -9.76 -51.38
CA LEU A 383 27.15 -9.05 -50.11
C LEU A 383 26.01 -9.30 -49.10
N ALA A 384 24.76 -9.28 -49.54
CA ALA A 384 23.60 -9.56 -48.67
C ALA A 384 23.52 -11.03 -48.22
N LYS A 385 24.09 -11.99 -48.97
CA LYS A 385 24.26 -13.39 -48.56
C LYS A 385 25.38 -13.53 -47.52
N ILE A 386 26.50 -12.84 -47.70
CA ILE A 386 27.62 -12.81 -46.73
C ILE A 386 27.18 -12.17 -45.42
N ASN A 387 26.56 -10.99 -45.47
CA ASN A 387 26.01 -10.29 -44.30
C ASN A 387 24.95 -11.16 -43.56
N ARG A 388 24.07 -11.86 -44.30
CA ARG A 388 23.14 -12.85 -43.71
C ARG A 388 23.84 -14.05 -43.07
N LYS A 389 24.94 -14.56 -43.64
CA LYS A 389 25.76 -15.62 -43.00
C LYS A 389 26.43 -15.11 -41.72
N PHE A 390 27.05 -13.93 -41.76
CA PHE A 390 27.71 -13.32 -40.60
C PHE A 390 26.72 -13.07 -39.45
N ARG A 391 25.56 -12.43 -39.70
CA ARG A 391 24.50 -12.27 -38.68
C ARG A 391 23.93 -13.61 -38.16
N ARG A 392 24.03 -14.71 -38.91
CA ARG A 392 23.64 -16.05 -38.42
C ARG A 392 24.75 -16.66 -37.54
N ALA A 393 26.02 -16.47 -37.89
CA ALA A 393 27.16 -16.88 -37.07
C ALA A 393 27.20 -16.12 -35.73
N CYS A 394 27.12 -14.79 -35.74
CA CYS A 394 27.09 -13.97 -34.51
C CYS A 394 25.92 -14.36 -33.59
N ARG A 395 24.72 -14.60 -34.14
CA ARG A 395 23.57 -15.06 -33.32
C ARG A 395 23.74 -16.46 -32.75
N LYS A 396 24.52 -17.34 -33.38
CA LYS A 396 24.91 -18.63 -32.80
C LYS A 396 25.98 -18.47 -31.71
N ALA A 397 26.97 -17.59 -31.93
CA ALA A 397 28.01 -17.30 -30.95
C ALA A 397 27.44 -16.66 -29.67
N VAL A 398 26.59 -15.64 -29.79
CA VAL A 398 25.93 -14.97 -28.65
C VAL A 398 25.01 -15.92 -27.87
N LYS A 399 24.42 -16.93 -28.53
CA LYS A 399 23.61 -17.99 -27.90
C LYS A 399 24.43 -19.23 -27.50
N SER A 400 25.76 -19.19 -27.61
CA SER A 400 26.63 -20.29 -27.20
C SER A 400 26.82 -20.28 -25.69
N GLN A 401 26.90 -21.47 -25.09
CA GLN A 401 27.30 -21.65 -23.69
C GLN A 401 28.66 -20.99 -23.40
N VAL A 402 29.57 -20.93 -24.39
CA VAL A 402 30.87 -20.25 -24.25
C VAL A 402 30.70 -18.76 -23.98
N MET A 403 29.77 -18.07 -24.65
CA MET A 403 29.54 -16.64 -24.43
C MET A 403 28.94 -16.38 -23.04
N PHE A 404 28.05 -17.26 -22.59
CA PHE A 404 27.47 -17.19 -21.24
C PHE A 404 28.56 -17.27 -20.15
N TRP A 405 29.48 -18.23 -20.24
CA TRP A 405 30.61 -18.34 -19.30
C TRP A 405 31.57 -17.15 -19.38
N VAL A 406 31.88 -16.63 -20.57
CA VAL A 406 32.72 -15.43 -20.73
C VAL A 406 32.08 -14.20 -20.09
N VAL A 407 30.77 -14.01 -20.24
CA VAL A 407 30.04 -12.89 -19.60
C VAL A 407 30.06 -13.03 -18.08
N ILE A 408 29.85 -14.24 -17.54
CA ILE A 408 29.93 -14.48 -16.08
C ILE A 408 31.34 -14.18 -15.56
N ILE A 409 32.40 -14.62 -16.24
CA ILE A 409 33.79 -14.35 -15.85
C ILE A 409 34.08 -12.85 -15.89
N LEU A 410 33.62 -12.11 -16.91
CA LEU A 410 33.78 -10.65 -17.00
C LEU A 410 33.04 -9.91 -15.88
N VAL A 411 31.79 -10.29 -15.58
CA VAL A 411 31.02 -9.71 -14.48
C VAL A 411 31.69 -10.02 -13.14
N PHE A 412 32.14 -11.26 -12.93
CA PHE A 412 32.85 -11.66 -11.72
C PHE A 412 34.16 -10.88 -11.53
N LEU A 413 34.99 -10.79 -12.57
CA LEU A 413 36.23 -10.00 -12.53
C LEU A 413 35.96 -8.51 -12.26
N ASN A 414 34.95 -7.93 -12.89
CA ASN A 414 34.56 -6.53 -12.63
C ASN A 414 34.08 -6.33 -11.17
N THR A 415 33.31 -7.28 -10.63
CA THR A 415 32.93 -7.26 -9.20
C THR A 415 34.13 -7.45 -8.28
N CYS A 416 35.11 -8.29 -8.64
CA CYS A 416 36.35 -8.43 -7.87
C CYS A 416 37.20 -7.16 -7.89
N VAL A 417 37.31 -6.46 -9.04
CA VAL A 417 38.02 -5.18 -9.15
C VAL A 417 37.34 -4.12 -8.26
N LEU A 418 36.01 -4.00 -8.32
CA LEU A 418 35.24 -3.14 -7.43
C LEU A 418 35.38 -3.52 -5.94
N ALA A 419 35.54 -4.81 -5.62
CA ALA A 419 35.78 -5.28 -4.26
C ALA A 419 37.23 -5.09 -3.78
N THR A 420 38.19 -4.83 -4.68
CA THR A 420 39.57 -4.49 -4.32
C THR A 420 39.81 -3.00 -4.11
N GLU A 421 38.91 -2.13 -4.60
CA GLU A 421 38.93 -0.71 -4.26
C GLU A 421 38.66 -0.52 -2.76
N HIS A 422 39.63 0.04 -2.05
CA HIS A 422 39.53 0.39 -0.63
C HIS A 422 40.15 1.78 -0.43
N TYR A 423 39.68 2.49 0.58
CA TYR A 423 40.07 3.89 0.78
C TYR A 423 41.56 4.01 1.15
N GLY A 424 42.35 4.59 0.24
CA GLY A 424 43.78 4.86 0.44
C GLY A 424 44.77 3.94 -0.29
N GLY A 425 44.30 3.09 -1.21
CA GLY A 425 45.12 2.26 -2.11
C GLY A 425 45.15 2.75 -3.56
#